data_AF-I3PCV1-F1
#
_entry.id   AF-I3PCV1-F1
#
_cell.length_a   1.000
_cell.length_b   1.000
_cell.length_c   1.000
_cell.angle_alpha   90.00
_cell.angle_beta   90.00
_cell.angle_gamma   90.00
#
_symmetry.space_group_name_H-M   'P 1'
#
loop_
_entity.id
_entity.type
_entity.pdbx_description
1 polymer ?
#
loop_
_entity_poly.entity_id
_entity_poly.type
_entity_poly.pdbx_seq_one_letter_code
_entity_poly.pdbx_strand_id
1 'polypeptide(L)'
;EALAGYCDKIEVKILPDNIIEVIDNGRGIPTDIHPKYGKSALEIVLTVLHAGGKFENDNYKVSGGLHGVGVSVVNALSEWLEVEVRKNGTIHYQKYHRGKPEEDVKVIGACDENEHGTIVRFKADAEIFETLIYNYFTLSNRLKELAYLNKGLTITLSDLRKDEKKEETYKFDGGILDFLNEIVKDDTTIIEKPFYVSSEQDNVGVDVTFTYTTSQNEVIYSFVNNINTHEGGTHVQGFRTALTKVINDVGKAQGLLKDKDGKLMGNDIREGVVGIVSMKIPQPQFEGQTKGKLGNSEVSGIVNTIVSNSLKIFLEDNPNITKIIIEKILNSKKAREAAQKARELVLRKSVLEVGSLPGKLADCTSKKAEECEIFIVEGDSAGGSAKQGRDRYNQAILPLRGKIINVEKAGLHKSLESSEIRAMVTAFGTSIGETFDISKLRYGKIILMTDADVDGAHIRTLILTFLYRYMIDLIYAGNVYIACPPLYKVASGKQIVYAYNDLELKNVLGQMNQDNKKYTIQRYKGLGEMNPEQLWETTMNPD
;
A
#
# COMPACT_ATOMS: atom_id res chain seq x y z
N GLU A 1 -10.90 -21.17 0.65
CA GLU A 1 -12.11 -21.65 1.32
C GLU A 1 -13.27 -20.66 1.21
N ALA A 2 -13.20 -19.46 1.79
CA ALA A 2 -14.33 -18.50 1.75
C ALA A 2 -14.79 -18.13 0.32
N LEU A 3 -13.85 -17.78 -0.57
CA LEU A 3 -14.18 -17.50 -1.99
C LEU A 3 -14.79 -18.70 -2.74
N ALA A 4 -14.55 -19.92 -2.27
CA ALA A 4 -15.14 -21.14 -2.86
C ALA A 4 -16.51 -21.48 -2.24
N GLY A 5 -17.00 -20.69 -1.27
CA GLY A 5 -18.32 -20.86 -0.65
C GLY A 5 -18.36 -21.85 0.52
N TYR A 6 -17.21 -22.36 0.98
CA TYR A 6 -17.16 -23.39 2.04
C TYR A 6 -16.84 -22.85 3.44
N CYS A 7 -16.49 -21.57 3.56
CA CYS A 7 -16.12 -20.94 4.83
C CYS A 7 -16.87 -19.62 4.97
N ASP A 8 -17.54 -19.44 6.10
CA ASP A 8 -18.31 -18.23 6.44
C ASP A 8 -17.79 -17.54 7.71
N LYS A 9 -16.86 -18.16 8.44
CA LYS A 9 -16.25 -17.61 9.66
C LYS A 9 -14.74 -17.81 9.68
N ILE A 10 -14.03 -16.72 9.97
CA ILE A 10 -12.58 -16.71 10.23
C ILE A 10 -12.32 -16.00 11.56
N GLU A 11 -11.52 -16.59 12.42
CA GLU A 11 -11.05 -15.96 13.66
C GLU A 11 -9.54 -15.78 13.59
N VAL A 12 -9.07 -14.58 13.92
CA VAL A 12 -7.65 -14.25 14.03
C VAL A 12 -7.40 -13.79 15.45
N LYS A 13 -6.48 -14.45 16.15
CA LYS A 13 -6.12 -14.10 17.52
C LYS A 13 -4.65 -13.77 17.61
N ILE A 14 -4.36 -12.66 18.30
CA ILE A 14 -3.02 -12.32 18.76
C ILE A 14 -2.93 -12.81 20.20
N LEU A 15 -2.30 -13.97 20.38
CA LEU A 15 -2.11 -14.58 21.69
C LEU A 15 -0.96 -13.87 22.45
N PRO A 16 -0.80 -14.14 23.76
CA PRO A 16 0.42 -13.79 24.49
C PRO A 16 1.69 -14.21 23.73
N ASP A 17 2.80 -13.51 23.99
CA ASP A 17 4.08 -13.72 23.29
C ASP A 17 4.06 -13.44 21.78
N ASN A 18 3.06 -12.69 21.30
CA ASN A 18 2.88 -12.34 19.88
C ASN A 18 2.74 -13.57 18.97
N ILE A 19 2.10 -14.62 19.47
CA ILE A 19 1.73 -15.78 18.64
C ILE A 19 0.45 -15.45 17.86
N ILE A 20 0.41 -15.81 16.58
CA ILE A 20 -0.79 -15.63 15.75
C ILE A 20 -1.49 -16.97 15.62
N GLU A 21 -2.79 -16.98 15.90
CA GLU A 21 -3.70 -18.10 15.64
C GLU A 21 -4.73 -17.66 14.59
N VAL A 22 -4.89 -18.46 13.53
CA VAL A 22 -5.91 -18.28 12.51
C VAL A 22 -6.77 -19.53 12.45
N ILE A 23 -8.08 -19.36 12.61
CA ILE A 23 -9.08 -20.42 12.59
C ILE A 23 -10.02 -20.15 11.43
N ASP A 24 -10.26 -21.16 10.60
CA ASP A 24 -11.32 -21.14 9.58
C ASP A 24 -12.22 -22.36 9.72
N ASN A 25 -13.48 -22.20 9.32
CA ASN A 25 -14.44 -23.29 9.22
C ASN A 25 -14.62 -23.79 7.77
N GLY A 26 -13.57 -23.75 6.95
CA GLY A 26 -13.59 -24.28 5.59
C GLY A 26 -13.52 -25.81 5.56
N ARG A 27 -13.23 -26.37 4.38
CA ARG A 27 -13.17 -27.84 4.17
C ARG A 27 -12.04 -28.56 4.93
N GLY A 28 -11.11 -27.82 5.53
CA GLY A 28 -9.88 -28.35 6.11
C GLY A 28 -8.83 -28.69 5.06
N ILE A 29 -7.54 -28.51 5.39
CA ILE A 29 -6.43 -28.94 4.54
C ILE A 29 -6.49 -30.47 4.35
N PRO A 30 -6.34 -31.02 3.13
CA PRO A 30 -6.33 -32.46 2.93
C PRO A 30 -5.24 -33.15 3.77
N THR A 31 -5.60 -34.22 4.48
CA THR A 31 -4.70 -34.99 5.35
C THR A 31 -4.31 -36.35 4.77
N ASP A 32 -4.93 -36.75 3.66
CA ASP A 32 -4.65 -38.01 2.97
C ASP A 32 -3.22 -38.08 2.44
N ILE A 33 -2.67 -39.31 2.37
CA ILE A 33 -1.34 -39.56 1.83
C ILE A 33 -1.34 -39.30 0.32
N HIS A 34 -0.45 -38.41 -0.13
CA HIS A 34 -0.32 -38.07 -1.53
C HIS A 34 0.43 -39.19 -2.28
N PRO A 35 -0.15 -39.80 -3.35
CA PRO A 35 0.41 -40.99 -4.00
C PRO A 35 1.86 -40.84 -4.49
N LYS A 36 2.21 -39.64 -5.00
CA LYS A 36 3.56 -39.34 -5.52
C LYS A 36 4.64 -39.18 -4.43
N TYR A 37 4.28 -38.63 -3.27
CA TYR A 37 5.25 -38.20 -2.26
C TYR A 37 5.28 -39.10 -1.02
N GLY A 38 4.29 -40.00 -0.87
CA GLY A 38 4.22 -40.92 0.28
C GLY A 38 4.02 -40.23 1.63
N LYS A 39 3.65 -38.95 1.63
CA LYS A 39 3.43 -38.11 2.82
C LYS A 39 2.05 -37.50 2.79
N SER A 40 1.54 -37.08 3.94
CA SER A 40 0.25 -36.38 4.02
C SER A 40 0.28 -35.09 3.20
N ALA A 41 -0.82 -34.79 2.49
CA ALA A 41 -0.97 -33.54 1.78
C ALA A 41 -0.82 -32.30 2.69
N LEU A 42 -1.16 -32.41 3.98
CA LEU A 42 -0.92 -31.39 4.99
C LEU A 42 0.58 -31.05 5.11
N GLU A 43 1.42 -32.08 5.23
CA GLU A 43 2.87 -31.91 5.32
C GLU A 43 3.46 -31.32 4.04
N ILE A 44 2.98 -31.80 2.89
CA ILE A 44 3.51 -31.38 1.59
C ILE A 44 3.24 -29.89 1.36
N VAL A 45 2.03 -29.41 1.65
CA VAL A 45 1.67 -27.99 1.46
C VAL A 45 2.49 -27.06 2.37
N LEU A 46 2.94 -27.55 3.53
CA LEU A 46 3.72 -26.78 4.51
C LEU A 46 5.23 -26.88 4.29
N THR A 47 5.73 -27.89 3.58
CA THR A 47 7.18 -28.16 3.45
C THR A 47 7.70 -28.05 2.02
N VAL A 48 6.84 -28.24 1.00
CA VAL A 48 7.24 -28.24 -0.40
C VAL A 48 6.74 -26.96 -1.08
N LEU A 49 7.66 -26.22 -1.69
CA LEU A 49 7.32 -25.05 -2.50
C LEU A 49 6.54 -25.46 -3.74
N HIS A 50 5.58 -24.63 -4.14
CA HIS A 50 4.70 -24.90 -5.28
C HIS A 50 3.86 -26.17 -5.13
N ALA A 51 3.60 -26.60 -3.90
CA ALA A 51 2.69 -27.70 -3.63
C ALA A 51 1.33 -27.18 -3.12
N GLY A 52 0.26 -27.61 -3.76
CA GLY A 52 -1.11 -27.34 -3.31
C GLY A 52 -2.16 -27.51 -4.41
N GLY A 53 -3.41 -27.77 -4.03
CA GLY A 53 -4.51 -27.99 -4.98
C GLY A 53 -4.98 -26.72 -5.72
N LYS A 54 -4.25 -25.61 -5.65
CA LYS A 54 -4.58 -24.33 -6.30
C LYS A 54 -4.07 -24.24 -7.74
N PHE A 55 -3.33 -25.24 -8.21
CA PHE A 55 -2.85 -25.35 -9.60
C PHE A 55 -3.82 -26.13 -10.50
N GLU A 56 -4.71 -26.92 -9.92
CA GLU A 56 -5.72 -27.69 -10.64
C GLU A 56 -7.09 -27.01 -10.50
N ASN A 57 -7.73 -26.68 -11.64
CA ASN A 57 -8.97 -25.91 -11.72
C ASN A 57 -10.18 -26.56 -11.00
N ASP A 58 -10.08 -27.85 -10.65
CA ASP A 58 -11.21 -28.61 -10.11
C ASP A 58 -11.54 -28.28 -8.64
N ASN A 59 -10.55 -27.88 -7.83
CA ASN A 59 -10.74 -27.65 -6.39
C ASN A 59 -10.98 -26.19 -5.99
N TYR A 60 -10.51 -25.24 -6.80
CA TYR A 60 -10.65 -23.79 -6.58
C TYR A 60 -10.88 -23.06 -7.90
N LYS A 61 -12.14 -22.73 -8.19
CA LYS A 61 -12.50 -21.94 -9.40
C LYS A 61 -11.91 -20.53 -9.39
N VAL A 62 -11.72 -19.93 -8.21
CA VAL A 62 -11.12 -18.59 -8.04
C VAL A 62 -10.24 -18.58 -6.77
N SER A 63 -8.98 -18.17 -6.91
CA SER A 63 -8.05 -18.02 -5.78
C SER A 63 -7.03 -16.91 -6.03
N GLY A 64 -6.69 -16.13 -5.00
CA GLY A 64 -5.62 -15.12 -5.09
C GLY A 64 -4.21 -15.72 -4.99
N GLY A 65 -4.09 -16.92 -4.43
CA GLY A 65 -2.81 -17.57 -4.13
C GLY A 65 -2.40 -18.59 -5.19
N LEU A 66 -1.93 -18.14 -6.36
CA LEU A 66 -1.56 -19.04 -7.45
C LEU A 66 -0.18 -19.69 -7.33
N HIS A 67 0.72 -19.17 -6.49
CA HIS A 67 2.12 -19.62 -6.50
C HIS A 67 2.39 -20.85 -5.62
N GLY A 68 1.47 -21.24 -4.72
CA GLY A 68 1.64 -22.42 -3.86
C GLY A 68 2.84 -22.35 -2.88
N VAL A 69 3.31 -21.14 -2.54
CA VAL A 69 4.45 -20.92 -1.63
C VAL A 69 4.08 -20.22 -0.32
N GLY A 70 2.85 -19.71 -0.21
CA GLY A 70 2.50 -18.79 0.88
C GLY A 70 2.68 -19.40 2.28
N VAL A 71 2.01 -20.52 2.54
CA VAL A 71 2.01 -21.14 3.88
C VAL A 71 3.33 -21.84 4.21
N SER A 72 4.04 -22.37 3.21
CA SER A 72 5.38 -22.95 3.40
C SER A 72 6.44 -21.89 3.74
N VAL A 73 6.32 -20.67 3.20
CA VAL A 73 7.16 -19.54 3.64
C VAL A 73 6.84 -19.16 5.09
N VAL A 74 5.57 -19.09 5.48
CA VAL A 74 5.22 -18.84 6.90
C VAL A 74 5.82 -19.91 7.80
N ASN A 75 5.74 -21.19 7.42
CA ASN A 75 6.35 -22.29 8.16
C ASN A 75 7.87 -22.16 8.28
N ALA A 76 8.55 -21.81 7.18
CA ALA A 76 10.00 -21.65 7.16
C ALA A 76 10.50 -20.46 7.99
N LEU A 77 9.73 -19.36 8.05
CA LEU A 77 10.08 -18.13 8.76
C LEU A 77 9.55 -18.10 10.21
N SER A 78 9.01 -19.21 10.70
CA SER A 78 8.50 -19.33 12.07
C SER A 78 9.47 -20.15 12.91
N GLU A 79 9.67 -19.75 14.17
CA GLU A 79 10.38 -20.55 15.18
C GLU A 79 9.70 -21.92 15.29
N TRP A 80 8.37 -21.89 15.44
CA TRP A 80 7.51 -23.06 15.37
C TRP A 80 6.17 -22.72 14.72
N LEU A 81 5.54 -23.73 14.13
CA LEU A 81 4.20 -23.67 13.55
C LEU A 81 3.43 -24.95 13.89
N GLU A 82 2.18 -24.81 14.30
CA GLU A 82 1.26 -25.91 14.60
C GLU A 82 0.04 -25.82 13.69
N VAL A 83 -0.39 -26.96 13.17
CA VAL A 83 -1.64 -27.05 12.40
C VAL A 83 -2.52 -28.14 12.97
N GLU A 84 -3.76 -27.78 13.25
CA GLU A 84 -4.85 -28.70 13.58
C GLU A 84 -5.87 -28.66 12.45
N VAL A 85 -6.23 -29.82 11.90
CA VAL A 85 -7.25 -29.96 10.86
C VAL A 85 -8.38 -30.81 11.42
N ARG A 86 -9.60 -30.28 11.36
CA ARG A 86 -10.81 -31.04 11.68
C ARG A 86 -11.47 -31.46 10.37
N LYS A 87 -11.61 -32.76 10.17
CA LYS A 87 -12.20 -33.33 8.96
C LYS A 87 -12.66 -34.76 9.20
N ASN A 88 -13.82 -35.11 8.62
CA ASN A 88 -14.38 -36.47 8.66
C ASN A 88 -14.47 -37.06 10.09
N GLY A 89 -14.87 -36.25 11.08
CA GLY A 89 -15.00 -36.67 12.47
C GLY A 89 -13.68 -36.88 13.23
N THR A 90 -12.53 -36.49 12.64
CA THR A 90 -11.21 -36.65 13.25
C THR A 90 -10.44 -35.35 13.32
N ILE A 91 -9.62 -35.22 14.36
CA ILE A 91 -8.72 -34.08 14.57
C ILE A 91 -7.29 -34.54 14.25
N HIS A 92 -6.76 -34.04 13.15
CA HIS A 92 -5.37 -34.25 12.75
C HIS A 92 -4.50 -33.10 13.25
N TYR A 93 -3.28 -33.41 13.67
CA TYR A 93 -2.33 -32.42 14.17
C TYR A 93 -0.93 -32.69 13.64
N GLN A 94 -0.22 -31.61 13.33
CA GLN A 94 1.20 -31.64 13.02
C GLN A 94 1.90 -30.38 13.52
N LYS A 95 3.13 -30.55 14.00
CA LYS A 95 3.99 -29.46 14.49
C LYS A 95 5.28 -29.39 13.69
N TYR A 96 5.74 -28.17 13.50
CA TYR A 96 6.95 -27.82 12.75
C TYR A 96 7.83 -26.91 13.60
N HIS A 97 9.14 -27.06 13.40
CA HIS A 97 10.16 -26.18 13.95
C HIS A 97 11.06 -25.69 12.81
N ARG A 98 11.06 -24.38 12.54
CA ARG A 98 11.80 -23.75 11.42
C ARG A 98 11.61 -24.48 10.09
N GLY A 99 10.35 -24.71 9.71
CA GLY A 99 9.97 -25.38 8.46
C GLY A 99 10.13 -26.90 8.44
N LYS A 100 10.70 -27.53 9.47
CA LYS A 100 10.88 -28.98 9.55
C LYS A 100 9.77 -29.62 10.38
N PRO A 101 9.07 -30.66 9.89
CA PRO A 101 8.10 -31.39 10.70
C PRO A 101 8.82 -32.11 11.86
N GLU A 102 8.31 -31.97 13.08
CA GLU A 102 8.83 -32.71 14.24
C GLU A 102 8.39 -34.18 14.22
N GLU A 103 7.17 -34.42 13.77
CA GLU A 103 6.53 -35.73 13.66
C GLU A 103 5.63 -35.80 12.42
N ASP A 104 5.29 -37.03 12.01
CA ASP A 104 4.26 -37.26 10.99
C ASP A 104 2.87 -36.82 11.49
N VAL A 105 1.94 -36.60 10.57
CA VAL A 105 0.55 -36.22 10.90
C VAL A 105 -0.09 -37.27 11.81
N LYS A 106 -0.52 -36.86 12.99
CA LYS A 106 -1.17 -37.73 13.97
C LYS A 106 -2.63 -37.34 14.19
N VAL A 107 -3.46 -38.34 14.47
CA VAL A 107 -4.84 -38.11 14.94
C VAL A 107 -4.79 -37.92 16.45
N ILE A 108 -5.16 -36.74 16.93
CA ILE A 108 -5.11 -36.38 18.36
C ILE A 108 -6.47 -36.47 19.06
N GLY A 109 -7.54 -36.69 18.31
CA GLY A 109 -8.89 -36.83 18.86
C GLY A 109 -9.96 -37.02 17.79
N ALA A 110 -11.20 -37.13 18.25
CA ALA A 110 -12.40 -37.12 17.42
C ALA A 110 -13.11 -35.76 17.54
N CYS A 111 -13.78 -35.33 16.48
CA CYS A 111 -14.67 -34.17 16.45
C CYS A 111 -16.05 -34.59 15.92
N ASP A 112 -17.03 -33.70 15.99
CA ASP A 112 -18.32 -33.92 15.31
C ASP A 112 -18.09 -34.12 13.79
N GLU A 113 -18.89 -34.96 13.14
CA GLU A 113 -18.77 -35.19 11.68
C GLU A 113 -19.03 -33.91 10.87
N ASN A 114 -19.82 -32.98 11.42
CA ASN A 114 -20.12 -31.69 10.82
C ASN A 114 -19.04 -30.63 11.13
N GLU A 115 -18.13 -30.90 12.07
CA GLU A 115 -17.02 -30.00 12.34
C GLU A 115 -15.93 -30.16 11.29
N HIS A 116 -15.74 -29.10 10.50
CA HIS A 116 -14.67 -28.99 9.53
C HIS A 116 -13.95 -27.66 9.67
N GLY A 117 -12.64 -27.66 9.42
CA GLY A 117 -11.86 -26.43 9.49
C GLY A 117 -10.36 -26.66 9.66
N THR A 118 -9.63 -25.55 9.70
CA THR A 118 -8.19 -25.55 9.97
C THR A 118 -7.88 -24.51 11.03
N ILE A 119 -7.03 -24.88 11.98
CA ILE A 119 -6.42 -23.96 12.93
C ILE A 119 -4.92 -23.96 12.64
N VAL A 120 -4.36 -22.79 12.37
CA VAL A 120 -2.92 -22.59 12.20
C VAL A 120 -2.44 -21.65 13.29
N ARG A 121 -1.46 -22.09 14.07
CA ARG A 121 -0.75 -21.25 15.06
C ARG A 121 0.71 -21.15 14.68
N PHE A 122 1.29 -19.96 14.75
CA PHE A 122 2.72 -19.80 14.49
C PHE A 122 3.33 -18.68 15.32
N LYS A 123 4.62 -18.83 15.59
CA LYS A 123 5.46 -17.82 16.24
C LYS A 123 6.58 -17.43 15.30
N ALA A 124 6.65 -16.14 14.95
CA ALA A 124 7.69 -15.62 14.06
C ALA A 124 9.09 -15.82 14.66
N ASP A 125 10.08 -16.14 13.82
CA ASP A 125 11.43 -16.43 14.26
C ASP A 125 12.22 -15.16 14.61
N ALA A 126 12.70 -15.06 15.85
CA ALA A 126 13.51 -13.95 16.35
C ALA A 126 14.90 -13.87 15.70
N GLU A 127 15.40 -14.96 15.10
CA GLU A 127 16.66 -14.95 14.35
C GLU A 127 16.52 -14.29 12.97
N ILE A 128 15.28 -14.22 12.45
CA ILE A 128 15.01 -13.71 11.11
C ILE A 128 14.42 -12.31 11.17
N PHE A 129 13.48 -12.05 12.10
CA PHE A 129 12.76 -10.78 12.18
C PHE A 129 13.26 -9.92 13.35
N GLU A 130 13.59 -8.66 13.05
CA GLU A 130 13.98 -7.67 14.06
C GLU A 130 12.79 -7.25 14.95
N THR A 131 11.58 -7.21 14.38
CA THR A 131 10.36 -6.83 15.08
C THR A 131 9.37 -7.98 15.08
N LEU A 132 9.03 -8.47 16.28
CA LEU A 132 8.08 -9.57 16.49
C LEU A 132 6.71 -9.09 16.98
N ILE A 133 6.56 -7.78 17.20
CA ILE A 133 5.34 -7.20 17.77
C ILE A 133 4.37 -6.88 16.64
N TYR A 134 3.28 -7.62 16.56
CA TYR A 134 2.22 -7.35 15.59
C TYR A 134 1.42 -6.10 15.95
N ASN A 135 1.20 -5.25 14.95
CA ASN A 135 0.38 -4.05 15.08
C ASN A 135 -1.11 -4.40 14.88
N TYR A 136 -1.91 -4.23 15.94
CA TYR A 136 -3.34 -4.54 15.93
C TYR A 136 -4.10 -3.77 14.83
N PHE A 137 -3.85 -2.47 14.68
CA PHE A 137 -4.57 -1.62 13.73
C PHE A 137 -4.28 -2.00 12.28
N THR A 138 -3.05 -2.44 11.99
CA THR A 138 -2.69 -2.92 10.65
C THR A 138 -3.46 -4.20 10.29
N LEU A 139 -3.55 -5.15 11.24
CA LEU A 139 -4.34 -6.37 11.06
C LEU A 139 -5.84 -6.07 10.98
N SER A 140 -6.35 -5.24 11.88
CA SER A 140 -7.75 -4.79 11.92
C SER A 140 -8.18 -4.18 10.59
N ASN A 141 -7.43 -3.21 10.06
CA ASN A 141 -7.73 -2.58 8.78
C ASN A 141 -7.75 -3.61 7.64
N ARG A 142 -6.75 -4.51 7.58
CA ARG A 142 -6.68 -5.52 6.53
C ARG A 142 -7.80 -6.55 6.61
N LEU A 143 -8.16 -7.01 7.81
CA LEU A 143 -9.25 -7.96 8.02
C LEU A 143 -10.62 -7.32 7.75
N LYS A 144 -10.80 -6.04 8.11
CA LYS A 144 -12.00 -5.27 7.77
C LYS A 144 -12.16 -5.12 6.26
N GLU A 145 -11.11 -4.79 5.52
CA GLU A 145 -11.11 -4.79 4.04
C GLU A 145 -11.53 -6.15 3.46
N LEU A 146 -10.98 -7.26 3.98
CA LEU A 146 -11.33 -8.60 3.52
C LEU A 146 -12.80 -8.94 3.80
N ALA A 147 -13.36 -8.52 4.94
CA ALA A 147 -14.77 -8.71 5.25
C ALA A 147 -15.68 -7.97 4.26
N TYR A 148 -15.31 -6.76 3.84
CA TYR A 148 -16.05 -6.03 2.80
C TYR A 148 -16.03 -6.72 1.43
N LEU A 149 -14.88 -7.27 1.04
CA LEU A 149 -14.73 -7.92 -0.26
C LEU A 149 -15.46 -9.27 -0.35
N ASN A 150 -15.76 -9.89 0.79
CA ASN A 150 -16.42 -11.20 0.87
C ASN A 150 -17.75 -11.06 1.62
N LYS A 151 -18.82 -10.77 0.87
CA LYS A 151 -20.17 -10.63 1.43
C LYS A 151 -20.57 -11.80 2.32
N GLY A 152 -21.04 -11.49 3.51
CA GLY A 152 -21.51 -12.48 4.50
C GLY A 152 -20.39 -13.19 5.28
N LEU A 153 -19.12 -13.03 4.91
CA LEU A 153 -17.98 -13.57 5.66
C LEU A 153 -17.85 -12.83 6.99
N THR A 154 -17.84 -13.58 8.09
CA THR A 154 -17.59 -13.05 9.42
C THR A 154 -16.12 -13.21 9.77
N ILE A 155 -15.44 -12.11 10.06
CA ILE A 155 -14.04 -12.12 10.49
C ILE A 155 -13.93 -11.50 11.88
N THR A 156 -13.41 -12.25 12.85
CA THR A 156 -13.18 -11.77 14.22
C THR A 156 -11.69 -11.60 14.47
N LEU A 157 -11.28 -10.45 14.99
CA LEU A 157 -9.91 -10.16 15.44
C LEU A 157 -9.89 -9.95 16.95
N SER A 158 -9.17 -10.80 17.68
CA SER A 158 -9.03 -10.70 19.15
C SER A 158 -7.55 -10.51 19.54
N ASP A 159 -7.25 -9.47 20.32
CA ASP A 159 -5.94 -9.27 20.96
C ASP A 159 -6.01 -9.72 22.41
N LEU A 160 -5.32 -10.83 22.70
CA LEU A 160 -5.28 -11.49 23.99
C LEU A 160 -3.95 -11.26 24.73
N ARG A 161 -3.11 -10.32 24.25
CA ARG A 161 -1.83 -9.99 24.90
C ARG A 161 -1.99 -9.23 26.23
N LYS A 162 -3.13 -8.58 26.44
CA LYS A 162 -3.46 -7.80 27.64
C LYS A 162 -4.62 -8.44 28.37
N ASP A 163 -4.74 -8.17 29.68
CA ASP A 163 -5.87 -8.64 30.50
C ASP A 163 -7.21 -8.14 29.98
N GLU A 164 -7.24 -6.89 29.50
CA GLU A 164 -8.39 -6.35 28.76
C GLU A 164 -8.32 -6.84 27.31
N LYS A 165 -9.18 -7.82 26.99
CA LYS A 165 -9.29 -8.39 25.66
C LYS A 165 -9.88 -7.35 24.71
N LYS A 166 -9.13 -7.01 23.66
CA LYS A 166 -9.67 -6.18 22.57
C LYS A 166 -10.18 -7.09 21.47
N GLU A 167 -11.49 -7.09 21.24
CA GLU A 167 -12.12 -7.92 20.22
C GLU A 167 -12.99 -7.08 19.29
N GLU A 168 -12.83 -7.29 17.99
CA GLU A 168 -13.63 -6.65 16.95
C GLU A 168 -14.11 -7.73 15.97
N THR A 169 -15.40 -7.70 15.62
CA THR A 169 -15.99 -8.62 14.64
C THR A 169 -16.50 -7.81 13.45
N TYR A 170 -16.12 -8.26 12.25
CA TYR A 170 -16.47 -7.63 10.98
C TYR A 170 -17.38 -8.57 10.18
N LYS A 171 -18.56 -8.08 9.81
CA LYS A 171 -19.48 -8.73 8.88
C LYS A 171 -20.21 -7.66 8.10
N PHE A 172 -20.12 -7.72 6.77
CA PHE A 172 -20.71 -6.72 5.89
C PHE A 172 -21.52 -7.41 4.78
N ASP A 173 -22.84 -7.29 4.87
CA ASP A 173 -23.75 -7.91 3.91
C ASP A 173 -23.87 -7.09 2.61
N GLY A 174 -23.67 -5.76 2.67
CA GLY A 174 -23.60 -4.88 1.51
C GLY A 174 -22.27 -4.95 0.75
N GLY A 175 -21.24 -5.56 1.35
CA GLY A 175 -19.94 -5.82 0.73
C GLY A 175 -19.21 -4.54 0.32
N ILE A 176 -18.82 -4.44 -0.96
CA ILE A 176 -18.11 -3.27 -1.48
C ILE A 176 -18.90 -1.96 -1.38
N LEU A 177 -20.24 -2.01 -1.31
CA LEU A 177 -21.05 -0.82 -1.11
C LEU A 177 -20.88 -0.26 0.31
N ASP A 178 -20.85 -1.14 1.32
CA ASP A 178 -20.58 -0.74 2.70
C ASP A 178 -19.14 -0.21 2.84
N PHE A 179 -18.21 -0.78 2.07
CA PHE A 179 -16.83 -0.29 2.03
C PHE A 179 -16.75 1.11 1.44
N LEU A 180 -17.46 1.36 0.33
CA LEU A 180 -17.53 2.69 -0.26
C LEU A 180 -18.08 3.71 0.75
N ASN A 181 -19.18 3.38 1.41
CA ASN A 181 -19.82 4.25 2.41
C ASN A 181 -18.89 4.55 3.59
N GLU A 182 -18.08 3.59 4.02
CA GLU A 182 -17.07 3.81 5.07
C GLU A 182 -15.95 4.75 4.58
N ILE A 183 -15.46 4.56 3.35
CA ILE A 183 -14.40 5.39 2.76
C ILE A 183 -14.87 6.85 2.63
N VAL A 184 -16.10 7.07 2.15
CA VAL A 184 -16.64 8.42 1.90
C VAL A 184 -17.38 9.02 3.10
N LYS A 185 -17.31 8.38 4.28
CA LYS A 185 -18.07 8.80 5.47
C LYS A 185 -17.81 10.25 5.88
N ASP A 186 -16.57 10.70 5.74
CA ASP A 186 -16.14 12.07 6.08
C ASP A 186 -16.19 13.03 4.87
N ASP A 187 -16.51 12.52 3.68
CA ASP A 187 -16.60 13.29 2.44
C ASP A 187 -18.03 13.78 2.19
N THR A 188 -18.16 14.91 1.49
CA THR A 188 -19.46 15.34 0.97
C THR A 188 -19.72 14.67 -0.37
N THR A 189 -20.65 13.71 -0.39
CA THR A 189 -21.09 13.04 -1.63
C THR A 189 -22.01 13.96 -2.46
N ILE A 190 -21.92 13.83 -3.77
CA ILE A 190 -22.69 14.63 -4.74
C ILE A 190 -23.96 13.90 -5.15
N ILE A 191 -23.95 12.58 -5.09
CA ILE A 191 -25.09 11.72 -5.40
C ILE A 191 -25.50 10.95 -4.15
N GLU A 192 -26.81 10.85 -3.92
CA GLU A 192 -27.36 10.15 -2.76
C GLU A 192 -27.19 8.63 -2.88
N LYS A 193 -27.31 8.10 -4.10
CA LYS A 193 -27.21 6.68 -4.39
C LYS A 193 -25.95 6.39 -5.21
N PRO A 194 -24.94 5.70 -4.64
CA PRO A 194 -23.79 5.25 -5.39
C PRO A 194 -24.19 4.30 -6.52
N PHE A 195 -23.40 4.31 -7.59
CA PHE A 195 -23.51 3.28 -8.62
C PHE A 195 -23.00 1.95 -8.05
N TYR A 196 -23.69 0.86 -8.36
CA TYR A 196 -23.27 -0.49 -7.99
C TYR A 196 -23.66 -1.48 -9.07
N VAL A 197 -22.73 -2.36 -9.45
CA VAL A 197 -22.95 -3.48 -10.36
C VAL A 197 -22.19 -4.71 -9.85
N SER A 198 -22.82 -5.87 -9.97
CA SER A 198 -22.24 -7.18 -9.70
C SER A 198 -22.73 -8.12 -10.78
N SER A 199 -21.80 -8.66 -11.55
CA SER A 199 -22.12 -9.53 -12.68
C SER A 199 -20.97 -10.49 -12.94
N GLU A 200 -21.26 -11.58 -13.62
CA GLU A 200 -20.27 -12.57 -14.03
C GLU A 200 -20.39 -12.80 -15.53
N GLN A 201 -19.26 -12.74 -16.23
CA GLN A 201 -19.18 -13.03 -17.66
C GLN A 201 -17.91 -13.84 -17.90
N ASP A 202 -18.00 -14.91 -18.68
CA ASP A 202 -16.85 -15.77 -19.04
C ASP A 202 -16.07 -16.30 -17.80
N ASN A 203 -16.79 -16.64 -16.72
CA ASN A 203 -16.24 -17.01 -15.39
C ASN A 203 -15.43 -15.90 -14.69
N VAL A 204 -15.55 -14.66 -15.15
CA VAL A 204 -14.97 -13.47 -14.51
C VAL A 204 -16.08 -12.73 -13.76
N GLY A 205 -16.03 -12.80 -12.43
CA GLY A 205 -16.89 -12.01 -11.56
C GLY A 205 -16.38 -10.58 -11.45
N VAL A 206 -17.25 -9.60 -11.67
CA VAL A 206 -16.96 -8.17 -11.62
C VAL A 206 -17.93 -7.50 -10.65
N ASP A 207 -17.38 -6.94 -9.58
CA ASP A 207 -18.09 -6.16 -8.58
C ASP A 207 -17.53 -4.72 -8.61
N VAL A 208 -18.33 -3.74 -9.03
CA VAL A 208 -17.90 -2.33 -9.12
C VAL A 208 -18.89 -1.43 -8.41
N THR A 209 -18.38 -0.50 -7.60
CA THR A 209 -19.17 0.59 -7.04
C THR A 209 -18.39 1.90 -7.08
N PHE A 210 -19.08 3.02 -7.29
CA PHE A 210 -18.46 4.33 -7.16
C PHE A 210 -19.48 5.40 -6.84
N THR A 211 -18.98 6.50 -6.29
CA THR A 211 -19.73 7.74 -6.08
C THR A 211 -18.86 8.94 -6.48
N TYR A 212 -19.49 10.10 -6.58
CA TYR A 212 -18.80 11.37 -6.75
C TYR A 212 -18.81 12.13 -5.43
N THR A 213 -17.66 12.66 -5.02
CA THR A 213 -17.51 13.54 -3.86
C THR A 213 -17.13 14.95 -4.31
N THR A 214 -17.15 15.93 -3.42
CA THR A 214 -16.67 17.29 -3.69
C THR A 214 -15.15 17.39 -3.84
N SER A 215 -14.41 16.30 -3.57
CA SER A 215 -12.97 16.23 -3.77
C SER A 215 -12.58 16.42 -5.23
N GLN A 216 -11.36 16.91 -5.45
CA GLN A 216 -10.74 17.02 -6.78
C GLN A 216 -9.94 15.76 -7.15
N ASN A 217 -9.71 14.86 -6.20
CA ASN A 217 -8.86 13.69 -6.42
C ASN A 217 -9.69 12.48 -6.87
N GLU A 218 -9.16 11.73 -7.84
CA GLU A 218 -9.64 10.37 -8.16
C GLU A 218 -9.08 9.40 -7.12
N VAL A 219 -9.96 8.58 -6.53
CA VAL A 219 -9.58 7.52 -5.59
C VAL A 219 -10.25 6.22 -6.01
N ILE A 220 -9.48 5.32 -6.62
CA ILE A 220 -9.96 4.00 -7.03
C ILE A 220 -9.21 2.93 -6.23
N TYR A 221 -9.94 2.22 -5.39
CA TYR A 221 -9.45 1.00 -4.76
C TYR A 221 -9.70 -0.16 -5.70
N SER A 222 -8.69 -0.96 -6.01
CA SER A 222 -8.86 -2.06 -6.95
C SER A 222 -8.33 -3.38 -6.40
N PHE A 223 -9.10 -4.44 -6.66
CA PHE A 223 -8.86 -5.76 -6.10
C PHE A 223 -9.07 -6.85 -7.13
N VAL A 224 -8.20 -7.86 -7.09
CA VAL A 224 -8.34 -9.08 -7.87
C VAL A 224 -8.15 -10.27 -6.93
N ASN A 225 -9.17 -11.11 -6.81
CA ASN A 225 -9.18 -12.26 -5.89
C ASN A 225 -8.77 -11.88 -4.45
N ASN A 226 -9.31 -10.76 -3.95
CA ASN A 226 -9.03 -10.15 -2.64
C ASN A 226 -7.61 -9.57 -2.45
N ILE A 227 -6.80 -9.49 -3.52
CA ILE A 227 -5.48 -8.87 -3.51
C ILE A 227 -5.61 -7.44 -4.02
N ASN A 228 -5.05 -6.48 -3.27
CA ASN A 228 -5.06 -5.08 -3.65
C ASN A 228 -4.07 -4.84 -4.80
N THR A 229 -4.60 -4.47 -5.97
CA THR A 229 -3.84 -4.06 -7.15
C THR A 229 -3.65 -2.56 -7.13
N HIS A 230 -2.78 -2.06 -6.26
CA HIS A 230 -2.59 -0.63 -6.02
C HIS A 230 -2.05 0.14 -7.25
N GLU A 231 -1.35 -0.53 -8.16
CA GLU A 231 -0.92 0.04 -9.45
C GLU A 231 -2.03 -0.04 -10.53
N GLY A 232 -3.17 -0.64 -10.19
CA GLY A 232 -4.30 -0.85 -11.09
C GLY A 232 -4.11 -2.04 -12.03
N GLY A 233 -4.30 -1.81 -13.33
CA GLY A 233 -4.21 -2.87 -14.35
C GLY A 233 -5.34 -2.80 -15.36
N THR A 234 -5.48 -3.88 -16.13
CA THR A 234 -6.44 -3.97 -17.25
C THR A 234 -7.90 -3.77 -16.82
N HIS A 235 -8.26 -4.18 -15.61
CA HIS A 235 -9.60 -3.98 -15.05
C HIS A 235 -9.93 -2.53 -14.72
N VAL A 236 -8.99 -1.83 -14.08
CA VAL A 236 -9.14 -0.39 -13.80
C VAL A 236 -9.20 0.38 -15.11
N GLN A 237 -8.39 0.01 -16.12
CA GLN A 237 -8.47 0.59 -17.45
C GLN A 237 -9.85 0.38 -18.10
N GLY A 238 -10.38 -0.85 -18.05
CA GLY A 238 -11.71 -1.19 -18.56
C GLY A 238 -12.81 -0.34 -17.89
N PHE A 239 -12.77 -0.19 -16.57
CA PHE A 239 -13.67 0.68 -15.81
C PHE A 239 -13.56 2.15 -16.25
N ARG A 240 -12.33 2.70 -16.34
CA ARG A 240 -12.10 4.10 -16.76
C ARG A 240 -12.60 4.36 -18.18
N THR A 241 -12.39 3.41 -19.10
CA THR A 241 -12.89 3.50 -20.47
C THR A 241 -14.41 3.47 -20.53
N ALA A 242 -15.06 2.56 -19.80
CA ALA A 242 -16.52 2.50 -19.71
C ALA A 242 -17.12 3.81 -19.19
N LEU A 243 -16.62 4.29 -18.05
CA LEU A 243 -17.08 5.53 -17.43
C LEU A 243 -16.98 6.72 -18.40
N THR A 244 -15.83 6.85 -19.08
CA THR A 244 -15.60 7.94 -20.04
C THR A 244 -16.56 7.87 -21.22
N LYS A 245 -16.79 6.67 -21.76
CA LYS A 245 -17.65 6.44 -22.92
C LYS A 245 -19.12 6.72 -22.58
N VAL A 246 -19.63 6.06 -21.54
CA VAL A 246 -21.06 6.12 -21.21
C VAL A 246 -21.50 7.53 -20.80
N ILE A 247 -20.69 8.26 -20.02
CA ILE A 247 -21.02 9.62 -19.62
C ILE A 247 -21.11 10.56 -20.84
N ASN A 248 -20.20 10.44 -21.81
CA ASN A 248 -20.26 11.23 -23.04
C ASN A 248 -21.49 10.84 -23.90
N ASP A 249 -21.78 9.55 -24.03
CA ASP A 249 -22.88 9.05 -24.85
C ASP A 249 -24.24 9.46 -24.27
N VAL A 250 -24.47 9.22 -22.98
CA VAL A 250 -25.71 9.61 -22.27
C VAL A 250 -25.85 11.13 -22.20
N GLY A 251 -24.76 11.85 -21.91
CA GLY A 251 -24.79 13.30 -21.83
C GLY A 251 -25.16 13.97 -23.15
N LYS A 252 -24.72 13.42 -24.29
CA LYS A 252 -25.15 13.88 -25.62
C LYS A 252 -26.59 13.48 -25.93
N ALA A 253 -26.97 12.23 -25.66
CA ALA A 253 -28.31 11.72 -25.95
C ALA A 253 -29.41 12.49 -25.19
N GLN A 254 -29.15 12.89 -23.95
CA GLN A 254 -30.08 13.67 -23.13
C GLN A 254 -29.96 15.20 -23.32
N GLY A 255 -29.10 15.67 -24.24
CA GLY A 255 -28.90 17.10 -24.51
C GLY A 255 -28.25 17.89 -23.37
N LEU A 256 -27.65 17.20 -22.39
CA LEU A 256 -26.95 17.80 -21.25
C LEU A 256 -25.54 18.29 -21.64
N LEU A 257 -24.94 17.66 -22.65
CA LEU A 257 -23.71 18.11 -23.31
C LEU A 257 -24.07 18.78 -24.65
N LYS A 258 -23.77 20.08 -24.78
CA LYS A 258 -23.99 20.83 -26.03
C LYS A 258 -22.74 20.77 -26.89
N ASP A 259 -22.88 20.97 -28.20
CA ASP A 259 -21.75 20.92 -29.14
C ASP A 259 -20.61 21.89 -28.77
N LYS A 260 -20.96 23.07 -28.23
CA LYS A 260 -20.00 24.07 -27.76
C LYS A 260 -19.16 23.62 -26.57
N ASP A 261 -19.65 22.67 -25.78
CA ASP A 261 -18.97 22.19 -24.59
C ASP A 261 -17.90 21.14 -24.97
N GLY A 262 -17.89 20.67 -26.23
CA GLY A 262 -16.92 19.71 -26.74
C GLY A 262 -17.00 18.35 -26.06
N LYS A 263 -16.04 17.47 -26.34
CA LYS A 263 -15.95 16.16 -25.67
C LYS A 263 -15.37 16.33 -24.26
N LEU A 264 -15.90 15.60 -23.29
CA LEU A 264 -15.33 15.50 -21.95
C LEU A 264 -14.16 14.52 -21.99
N MET A 265 -13.02 14.90 -21.41
CA MET A 265 -11.86 14.02 -21.30
C MET A 265 -12.01 13.08 -20.11
N GLY A 266 -11.28 11.96 -20.13
CA GLY A 266 -11.36 10.98 -19.03
C GLY A 266 -10.99 11.58 -17.67
N ASN A 267 -10.03 12.50 -17.61
CA ASN A 267 -9.62 13.14 -16.36
C ASN A 267 -10.72 14.07 -15.82
N ASP A 268 -11.44 14.79 -16.69
CA ASP A 268 -12.58 15.63 -16.30
C ASP A 268 -13.67 14.79 -15.62
N ILE A 269 -13.92 13.58 -16.15
CA ILE A 269 -14.96 12.67 -15.67
C ILE A 269 -14.55 12.00 -14.36
N ARG A 270 -13.26 11.73 -14.16
CA ARG A 270 -12.79 11.01 -12.97
C ARG A 270 -12.50 11.91 -11.76
N GLU A 271 -12.53 13.22 -11.95
CA GLU A 271 -12.32 14.18 -10.88
C GLU A 271 -13.36 13.99 -9.75
N GLY A 272 -12.89 13.69 -8.54
CA GLY A 272 -13.74 13.43 -7.39
C GLY A 272 -14.50 12.10 -7.44
N VAL A 273 -14.11 11.16 -8.30
CA VAL A 273 -14.63 9.79 -8.24
C VAL A 273 -13.95 9.06 -7.10
N VAL A 274 -14.76 8.50 -6.21
CA VAL A 274 -14.32 7.51 -5.23
C VAL A 274 -15.00 6.19 -5.57
N GLY A 275 -14.22 5.14 -5.83
CA GLY A 275 -14.76 3.87 -6.29
C GLY A 275 -13.93 2.66 -5.90
N ILE A 276 -14.60 1.50 -5.93
CA ILE A 276 -14.01 0.20 -5.69
C ILE A 276 -14.27 -0.68 -6.92
N VAL A 277 -13.21 -1.26 -7.46
CA VAL A 277 -13.24 -2.21 -8.58
C VAL A 277 -12.69 -3.54 -8.08
N SER A 278 -13.58 -4.47 -7.75
CA SER A 278 -13.21 -5.80 -7.27
C SER A 278 -13.55 -6.86 -8.32
N MET A 279 -12.65 -7.82 -8.50
CA MET A 279 -12.82 -8.88 -9.47
C MET A 279 -12.45 -10.24 -8.92
N LYS A 280 -13.10 -11.26 -9.50
CA LYS A 280 -12.88 -12.67 -9.23
C LYS A 280 -12.58 -13.36 -10.55
N ILE A 281 -11.33 -13.73 -10.76
CA ILE A 281 -10.87 -14.38 -12.00
C ILE A 281 -10.18 -15.71 -11.71
N PRO A 282 -10.37 -16.75 -12.55
CA PRO A 282 -9.77 -18.06 -12.32
C PRO A 282 -8.23 -18.04 -12.40
N GLN A 283 -7.68 -17.38 -13.42
CA GLN A 283 -6.24 -17.37 -13.69
C GLN A 283 -5.70 -15.94 -13.78
N PRO A 284 -5.53 -15.24 -12.64
CA PRO A 284 -4.94 -13.91 -12.63
C PRO A 284 -3.46 -13.95 -13.04
N GLN A 285 -3.11 -13.10 -13.99
CA GLN A 285 -1.74 -12.81 -14.41
C GLN A 285 -1.37 -11.42 -13.91
N PHE A 286 -0.40 -11.34 -13.00
CA PHE A 286 0.08 -10.08 -12.46
C PHE A 286 1.42 -9.70 -13.07
N GLU A 287 1.65 -8.40 -13.24
CA GLU A 287 2.97 -7.86 -13.50
C GLU A 287 3.76 -7.85 -12.18
N GLY A 288 4.89 -8.57 -12.14
CA GLY A 288 5.77 -8.63 -10.97
C GLY A 288 5.25 -9.46 -9.78
N GLN A 289 6.13 -9.66 -8.80
CA GLN A 289 5.86 -10.52 -7.64
C GLN A 289 4.95 -9.88 -6.59
N THR A 290 4.97 -8.55 -6.48
CA THR A 290 4.14 -7.77 -5.53
C THR A 290 2.66 -7.83 -5.88
N LYS A 291 2.31 -8.37 -7.06
CA LYS A 291 0.94 -8.46 -7.59
C LYS A 291 0.24 -7.10 -7.62
N GLY A 292 1.00 -6.03 -7.84
CA GLY A 292 0.51 -4.65 -7.83
C GLY A 292 -0.39 -4.32 -9.00
N LYS A 293 -0.19 -4.97 -10.16
CA LYS A 293 -0.88 -4.67 -11.41
C LYS A 293 -1.37 -5.91 -12.16
N LEU A 294 -2.61 -5.88 -12.65
CA LEU A 294 -3.18 -6.96 -13.45
C LEU A 294 -2.85 -6.82 -14.95
N GLY A 295 -2.41 -7.93 -15.56
CA GLY A 295 -1.99 -8.01 -16.97
C GLY A 295 -2.94 -8.76 -17.93
N ASN A 296 -4.01 -9.41 -17.44
CA ASN A 296 -4.98 -10.11 -18.30
C ASN A 296 -5.69 -9.16 -19.28
N SER A 297 -5.33 -9.22 -20.57
CA SER A 297 -5.82 -8.30 -21.60
C SER A 297 -7.34 -8.36 -21.84
N GLU A 298 -7.91 -9.56 -21.76
CA GLU A 298 -9.32 -9.88 -21.95
C GLU A 298 -10.23 -9.23 -20.90
N VAL A 299 -9.69 -9.04 -19.68
CA VAL A 299 -10.47 -8.52 -18.55
C VAL A 299 -10.89 -7.07 -18.76
N SER A 300 -10.08 -6.27 -19.47
CA SER A 300 -10.46 -4.89 -19.80
C SER A 300 -11.75 -4.83 -20.63
N GLY A 301 -11.95 -5.77 -21.56
CA GLY A 301 -13.14 -5.81 -22.42
C GLY A 301 -14.39 -6.25 -21.65
N ILE A 302 -14.23 -7.25 -20.78
CA ILE A 302 -15.31 -7.77 -19.93
C ILE A 302 -15.81 -6.69 -18.97
N VAL A 303 -14.90 -6.07 -18.20
CA VAL A 303 -15.26 -4.98 -17.26
C VAL A 303 -15.90 -3.82 -18.01
N ASN A 304 -15.36 -3.44 -19.16
CA ASN A 304 -15.92 -2.35 -19.95
C ASN A 304 -17.36 -2.63 -20.38
N THR A 305 -17.65 -3.87 -20.79
CA THR A 305 -18.98 -4.28 -21.27
C THR A 305 -20.00 -4.28 -20.13
N ILE A 306 -19.68 -4.94 -19.01
CA ILE A 306 -20.54 -5.02 -17.83
C ILE A 306 -20.83 -3.62 -17.29
N VAL A 307 -19.78 -2.83 -17.04
CA VAL A 307 -19.92 -1.48 -16.48
C VAL A 307 -20.66 -0.57 -17.44
N SER A 308 -20.37 -0.62 -18.75
CA SER A 308 -21.05 0.24 -19.72
C SER A 308 -22.55 -0.01 -19.78
N ASN A 309 -22.97 -1.27 -19.81
CA ASN A 309 -24.38 -1.63 -19.89
C ASN A 309 -25.14 -1.21 -18.63
N SER A 310 -24.62 -1.56 -17.44
CA SER A 310 -25.27 -1.22 -16.17
C SER A 310 -25.22 0.27 -15.86
N LEU A 311 -24.13 0.96 -16.19
CA LEU A 311 -24.01 2.40 -15.97
C LEU A 311 -24.96 3.18 -16.88
N LYS A 312 -25.13 2.74 -18.13
CA LYS A 312 -26.10 3.37 -19.05
C LYS A 312 -27.52 3.28 -18.48
N ILE A 313 -27.93 2.08 -18.05
CA ILE A 313 -29.25 1.87 -17.42
C ILE A 313 -29.39 2.75 -16.18
N PHE A 314 -28.39 2.77 -15.29
CA PHE A 314 -28.42 3.59 -14.08
C PHE A 314 -28.62 5.09 -14.37
N LEU A 315 -27.92 5.63 -15.37
CA LEU A 315 -28.04 7.05 -15.74
C LEU A 315 -29.36 7.37 -16.46
N GLU A 316 -29.89 6.43 -17.25
CA GLU A 316 -31.19 6.58 -17.92
C GLU A 316 -32.36 6.51 -16.92
N ASP A 317 -32.28 5.61 -15.93
CA ASP A 317 -33.30 5.45 -14.88
C ASP A 317 -33.28 6.58 -13.85
N ASN A 318 -32.17 7.32 -13.73
CA ASN A 318 -31.98 8.38 -12.71
C ASN A 318 -31.60 9.72 -13.36
N PRO A 319 -32.50 10.38 -14.11
CA PRO A 319 -32.18 11.59 -14.88
C PRO A 319 -31.70 12.77 -13.99
N ASN A 320 -32.23 12.89 -12.77
CA ASN A 320 -31.79 13.92 -11.82
C ASN A 320 -30.33 13.70 -11.39
N ILE A 321 -29.95 12.46 -11.09
CA ILE A 321 -28.57 12.10 -10.72
C ILE A 321 -27.64 12.37 -11.91
N THR A 322 -28.05 11.95 -13.11
CA THR A 322 -27.29 12.17 -14.36
C THR A 322 -27.01 13.64 -14.61
N LYS A 323 -28.01 14.51 -14.44
CA LYS A 323 -27.85 15.96 -14.56
C LYS A 323 -26.82 16.50 -13.56
N ILE A 324 -26.92 16.12 -12.29
CA ILE A 324 -25.99 16.55 -11.23
C ILE A 324 -24.55 16.10 -11.55
N ILE A 325 -24.36 14.85 -11.97
CA ILE A 325 -23.04 14.32 -12.35
C ILE A 325 -22.45 15.11 -13.52
N ILE A 326 -23.21 15.34 -14.58
CA ILE A 326 -22.72 16.05 -15.77
C ILE A 326 -22.40 17.51 -15.44
N GLU A 327 -23.23 18.20 -14.65
CA GLU A 327 -22.97 19.57 -14.20
C GLU A 327 -21.66 19.67 -13.38
N LYS A 328 -21.42 18.71 -12.46
CA LYS A 328 -20.14 18.61 -11.76
C LYS A 328 -18.97 18.48 -12.73
N ILE A 329 -19.04 17.54 -13.66
CA ILE A 329 -17.95 17.28 -14.61
C ILE A 329 -17.68 18.49 -15.52
N LEU A 330 -18.73 19.20 -15.94
CA LEU A 330 -18.59 20.45 -16.71
C LEU A 330 -17.88 21.55 -15.90
N ASN A 331 -18.14 21.63 -14.59
CA ASN A 331 -17.44 22.57 -13.72
C ASN A 331 -15.97 22.19 -13.54
N SER A 332 -15.68 20.90 -13.35
CA SER A 332 -14.32 20.35 -13.31
C SER A 332 -13.54 20.66 -14.60
N LYS A 333 -14.16 20.43 -15.76
CA LYS A 333 -13.58 20.79 -17.07
C LYS A 333 -13.23 22.28 -17.17
N LYS A 334 -14.15 23.18 -16.80
CA LYS A 334 -13.91 24.63 -16.80
C LYS A 334 -12.77 25.01 -15.87
N ALA A 335 -12.72 24.41 -14.68
CA ALA A 335 -11.65 24.63 -13.70
C ALA A 335 -10.30 24.19 -14.25
N ARG A 336 -10.20 23.01 -14.88
CA ARG A 336 -8.97 22.52 -15.52
C ARG A 336 -8.52 23.44 -16.66
N GLU A 337 -9.42 23.85 -17.55
CA GLU A 337 -9.08 24.77 -18.66
C GLU A 337 -8.60 26.13 -18.15
N ALA A 338 -9.20 26.66 -17.09
CA ALA A 338 -8.75 27.89 -16.44
C ALA A 338 -7.37 27.70 -15.78
N ALA A 339 -7.17 26.59 -15.07
CA ALA A 339 -5.90 26.25 -14.43
C ALA A 339 -4.78 26.05 -15.45
N GLN A 340 -5.06 25.40 -16.59
CA GLN A 340 -4.11 25.22 -17.69
C GLN A 340 -3.70 26.57 -18.28
N LYS A 341 -4.65 27.47 -18.56
CA LYS A 341 -4.35 28.84 -19.04
C LYS A 341 -3.52 29.63 -18.03
N ALA A 342 -3.85 29.54 -16.74
CA ALA A 342 -3.09 30.18 -15.67
C ALA A 342 -1.67 29.60 -15.55
N ARG A 343 -1.52 28.27 -15.60
CA ARG A 343 -0.24 27.58 -15.59
C ARG A 343 0.61 27.97 -16.79
N GLU A 344 0.04 28.05 -17.99
CA GLU A 344 0.74 28.51 -19.19
C GLU A 344 1.19 29.97 -19.06
N LEU A 345 0.39 30.86 -18.47
CA LEU A 345 0.78 32.24 -18.21
C LEU A 345 1.93 32.35 -17.19
N VAL A 346 1.92 31.52 -16.14
CA VAL A 346 2.99 31.46 -15.14
C VAL A 346 4.25 30.80 -15.70
N LEU A 347 4.12 29.71 -16.45
CA LEU A 347 5.24 29.04 -17.11
C LEU A 347 5.89 29.93 -18.17
N ARG A 348 5.10 30.69 -18.95
CA ARG A 348 5.65 31.68 -19.88
C ARG A 348 6.42 32.80 -19.17
N LYS A 349 6.01 33.20 -17.97
CA LYS A 349 6.81 34.10 -17.12
C LYS A 349 8.07 33.42 -16.58
N SER A 350 8.00 32.14 -16.25
CA SER A 350 9.11 31.33 -15.74
C SER A 350 10.15 30.96 -16.81
N VAL A 351 9.81 30.83 -18.10
CA VAL A 351 10.77 30.54 -19.19
C VAL A 351 11.86 31.63 -19.30
N LEU A 352 11.55 32.87 -18.88
CA LEU A 352 12.55 33.94 -18.74
C LEU A 352 13.46 33.78 -17.51
N GLU A 353 13.12 32.91 -16.56
CA GLU A 353 13.87 32.60 -15.32
C GLU A 353 14.44 31.16 -15.30
N VAL A 354 14.29 30.35 -16.37
CA VAL A 354 14.81 28.98 -16.44
C VAL A 354 16.33 29.00 -16.57
N GLY A 355 17.00 29.01 -15.43
CA GLY A 355 18.43 28.83 -15.33
C GLY A 355 18.83 28.78 -13.86
N SER A 356 18.68 27.60 -13.24
CA SER A 356 19.01 27.27 -11.85
C SER A 356 17.98 27.68 -10.80
N LEU A 357 17.88 26.88 -9.72
CA LEU A 357 17.37 27.29 -8.40
C LEU A 357 18.52 28.05 -7.74
N PRO A 358 18.69 29.38 -7.93
CA PRO A 358 19.93 30.05 -7.56
C PRO A 358 20.02 30.09 -6.04
N GLY A 359 20.98 29.38 -5.47
CA GLY A 359 21.33 29.43 -4.05
C GLY A 359 20.63 28.43 -3.13
N LYS A 360 19.58 27.72 -3.56
CA LYS A 360 18.85 26.75 -2.69
C LYS A 360 19.29 25.30 -2.88
N LEU A 361 19.33 24.81 -4.12
CA LEU A 361 19.78 23.46 -4.42
C LEU A 361 21.30 23.42 -4.52
N ALA A 362 21.96 22.63 -3.66
CA ALA A 362 23.34 22.26 -3.89
C ALA A 362 23.34 21.02 -4.79
N ASP A 363 23.58 21.20 -6.09
CA ASP A 363 23.54 20.09 -7.06
C ASP A 363 24.79 19.18 -6.94
N CYS A 364 24.73 17.99 -7.53
CA CYS A 364 25.87 17.08 -7.69
C CYS A 364 26.53 17.25 -9.07
N THR A 365 27.74 16.72 -9.22
CA THR A 365 28.53 16.86 -10.46
C THR A 365 28.07 15.87 -11.52
N SER A 366 27.73 14.64 -11.13
CA SER A 366 27.21 13.62 -12.03
C SER A 366 25.81 13.98 -12.55
N LYS A 367 25.52 13.48 -13.76
CA LYS A 367 24.24 13.63 -14.46
C LYS A 367 23.54 12.29 -14.71
N LYS A 368 24.12 11.19 -14.24
CA LYS A 368 23.53 9.86 -14.37
C LYS A 368 22.56 9.65 -13.22
N ALA A 369 21.25 9.62 -13.51
CA ALA A 369 20.22 9.53 -12.48
C ALA A 369 20.45 8.34 -11.53
N GLU A 370 20.82 7.17 -12.05
CA GLU A 370 20.98 5.92 -11.29
C GLU A 370 22.00 5.98 -10.15
N GLU A 371 23.08 6.75 -10.30
CA GLU A 371 24.10 6.92 -9.26
C GLU A 371 23.86 8.15 -8.39
N CYS A 372 23.00 9.07 -8.84
CA CYS A 372 22.75 10.33 -8.16
C CYS A 372 21.71 10.23 -7.05
N GLU A 373 21.99 10.85 -5.92
CA GLU A 373 21.14 10.88 -4.74
C GLU A 373 20.78 12.33 -4.41
N ILE A 374 19.57 12.59 -3.93
CA ILE A 374 19.17 13.89 -3.40
C ILE A 374 18.70 13.75 -1.95
N PHE A 375 19.33 14.51 -1.06
CA PHE A 375 18.94 14.62 0.34
C PHE A 375 18.02 15.82 0.53
N ILE A 376 16.80 15.55 1.01
CA ILE A 376 15.83 16.56 1.43
C ILE A 376 16.01 16.80 2.91
N VAL A 377 16.51 17.98 3.30
CA VAL A 377 16.94 18.28 4.67
C VAL A 377 16.05 19.31 5.34
N GLU A 378 15.83 19.16 6.64
CA GLU A 378 15.11 20.14 7.44
C GLU A 378 16.00 21.34 7.82
N GLY A 379 15.70 22.51 7.26
CA GLY A 379 16.35 23.77 7.59
C GLY A 379 17.74 23.97 6.96
N ASP A 380 18.20 25.22 7.00
CA ASP A 380 19.50 25.61 6.45
C ASP A 380 20.67 25.12 7.33
N SER A 381 20.43 24.86 8.62
CA SER A 381 21.46 24.38 9.56
C SER A 381 21.92 22.97 9.19
N ALA A 382 20.99 22.01 9.16
CA ALA A 382 21.27 20.65 8.73
C ALA A 382 21.69 20.62 7.25
N GLY A 383 21.09 21.46 6.40
CA GLY A 383 21.51 21.64 5.01
C GLY A 383 22.96 22.10 4.86
N GLY A 384 23.46 22.94 5.76
CA GLY A 384 24.84 23.39 5.81
C GLY A 384 25.83 22.27 6.13
N SER A 385 25.56 21.51 7.20
CA SER A 385 26.37 20.34 7.57
C SER A 385 26.36 19.26 6.48
N ALA A 386 25.18 18.94 5.94
CA ALA A 386 25.03 17.97 4.85
C ALA A 386 25.77 18.41 3.58
N LYS A 387 25.71 19.70 3.22
CA LYS A 387 26.46 20.23 2.06
C LYS A 387 27.97 20.11 2.22
N GLN A 388 28.48 20.21 3.44
CA GLN A 388 29.90 20.07 3.75
C GLN A 388 30.36 18.61 3.79
N GLY A 389 29.53 17.71 4.33
CA GLY A 389 29.89 16.30 4.53
C GLY A 389 29.63 15.38 3.32
N ARG A 390 28.77 15.78 2.38
CA ARG A 390 28.40 14.95 1.23
C ARG A 390 29.55 14.64 0.26
N ASP A 391 29.36 13.58 -0.52
CA ASP A 391 30.07 13.41 -1.78
C ASP A 391 29.46 14.32 -2.86
N ARG A 392 30.23 15.32 -3.30
CA ARG A 392 29.79 16.28 -4.32
C ARG A 392 29.69 15.68 -5.72
N TYR A 393 30.26 14.49 -5.93
CA TYR A 393 30.18 13.80 -7.20
C TYR A 393 28.74 13.35 -7.48
N ASN A 394 28.09 12.66 -6.54
CA ASN A 394 26.77 12.04 -6.75
C ASN A 394 25.66 12.49 -5.77
N GLN A 395 25.95 13.22 -4.69
CA GLN A 395 24.93 13.63 -3.72
C GLN A 395 24.54 15.11 -3.85
N ALA A 396 23.26 15.38 -4.06
CA ALA A 396 22.64 16.70 -4.06
C ALA A 396 21.94 16.99 -2.74
N ILE A 397 21.91 18.26 -2.30
CA ILE A 397 21.26 18.67 -1.05
C ILE A 397 20.21 19.73 -1.35
N LEU A 398 18.98 19.49 -0.93
CA LEU A 398 17.88 20.45 -0.99
C LEU A 398 17.37 20.74 0.44
N PRO A 399 17.76 21.87 1.05
CA PRO A 399 17.21 22.30 2.33
C PRO A 399 15.79 22.83 2.14
N LEU A 400 14.89 22.42 3.04
CA LEU A 400 13.52 22.92 3.13
C LEU A 400 13.37 23.87 4.30
N ARG A 401 12.61 24.95 4.11
CA ARG A 401 12.37 25.95 5.17
C ARG A 401 10.94 25.88 5.67
N GLY A 402 10.79 25.68 6.99
CA GLY A 402 9.50 25.64 7.66
C GLY A 402 8.68 24.39 7.34
N LYS A 403 7.45 24.37 7.83
CA LYS A 403 6.52 23.25 7.61
C LYS A 403 5.96 23.32 6.19
N ILE A 404 5.97 22.18 5.51
CA ILE A 404 5.40 22.06 4.17
C ILE A 404 3.88 22.20 4.26
N ILE A 405 3.27 22.77 3.22
CA ILE A 405 1.81 22.83 3.13
C ILE A 405 1.23 21.41 3.08
N ASN A 406 0.17 21.17 3.86
CA ASN A 406 -0.56 19.90 3.76
C ASN A 406 -1.34 19.89 2.44
N VAL A 407 -0.81 19.14 1.48
CA VAL A 407 -1.33 19.10 0.11
C VAL A 407 -2.63 18.33 -0.02
N GLU A 408 -2.97 17.48 0.96
CA GLU A 408 -4.26 16.78 1.01
C GLU A 408 -5.40 17.77 1.22
N LYS A 409 -5.19 18.74 2.12
CA LYS A 409 -6.18 19.78 2.44
C LYS A 409 -6.19 20.92 1.42
N ALA A 410 -5.05 21.24 0.84
CA ALA A 410 -4.89 22.45 0.02
C ALA A 410 -5.20 22.25 -1.48
N GLY A 411 -5.11 21.01 -1.99
CA GLY A 411 -5.22 20.72 -3.42
C GLY A 411 -3.98 21.16 -4.23
N LEU A 412 -3.87 20.68 -5.48
CA LEU A 412 -2.65 20.83 -6.30
C LEU A 412 -2.30 22.29 -6.62
N HIS A 413 -3.28 23.11 -6.98
CA HIS A 413 -3.05 24.51 -7.39
C HIS A 413 -2.41 25.33 -6.27
N LYS A 414 -3.02 25.33 -5.08
CA LYS A 414 -2.52 26.05 -3.91
C LYS A 414 -1.18 25.48 -3.42
N SER A 415 -0.97 24.18 -3.59
CA SER A 415 0.31 23.54 -3.26
C SER A 415 1.45 24.05 -4.15
N LEU A 416 1.19 24.32 -5.43
CA LEU A 416 2.19 24.87 -6.37
C LEU A 416 2.54 26.35 -6.12
N GLU A 417 1.75 27.08 -5.33
CA GLU A 417 2.13 28.42 -4.90
C GLU A 417 3.30 28.39 -3.90
N SER A 418 3.43 27.29 -3.16
CA SER A 418 4.54 27.06 -2.21
C SER A 418 5.89 27.01 -2.91
N SER A 419 6.87 27.76 -2.38
CA SER A 419 8.26 27.73 -2.85
C SER A 419 8.91 26.37 -2.61
N GLU A 420 8.56 25.70 -1.51
CA GLU A 420 9.15 24.41 -1.11
C GLU A 420 8.73 23.30 -2.06
N ILE A 421 7.44 23.21 -2.37
CA ILE A 421 6.89 22.24 -3.34
C ILE A 421 7.49 22.49 -4.73
N ARG A 422 7.53 23.75 -5.19
CA ARG A 422 8.15 24.10 -6.48
C ARG A 422 9.63 23.72 -6.54
N ALA A 423 10.37 23.95 -5.45
CA ALA A 423 11.78 23.58 -5.39
C ALA A 423 11.97 22.06 -5.50
N MET A 424 11.16 21.25 -4.82
CA MET A 424 11.21 19.78 -4.93
C MET A 424 10.87 19.31 -6.36
N VAL A 425 9.76 19.78 -6.95
CA VAL A 425 9.38 19.42 -8.32
C VAL A 425 10.48 19.78 -9.33
N THR A 426 11.07 20.97 -9.18
CA THR A 426 12.15 21.44 -10.05
C THR A 426 13.45 20.65 -9.85
N ALA A 427 13.74 20.26 -8.60
CA ALA A 427 14.90 19.44 -8.29
C ALA A 427 14.76 18.04 -8.90
N PHE A 428 13.62 17.37 -8.71
CA PHE A 428 13.39 16.02 -9.23
C PHE A 428 13.35 15.96 -10.76
N GLY A 429 12.84 16.99 -11.43
CA GLY A 429 12.78 17.06 -12.89
C GLY A 429 11.64 16.27 -13.52
N THR A 430 10.84 15.56 -12.72
CA THR A 430 9.77 14.66 -13.15
C THR A 430 8.45 15.36 -13.47
N SER A 431 8.34 16.68 -13.30
CA SER A 431 7.05 17.39 -13.29
C SER A 431 6.12 16.85 -12.19
N ILE A 432 4.80 17.07 -12.25
CA ILE A 432 3.87 16.71 -11.17
C ILE A 432 2.47 16.34 -11.71
N GLY A 433 1.76 15.46 -10.99
CA GLY A 433 0.36 15.11 -11.26
C GLY A 433 0.19 14.53 -12.65
N GLU A 434 -0.75 15.06 -13.44
CA GLU A 434 -1.01 14.57 -14.80
C GLU A 434 0.17 14.71 -15.77
N THR A 435 1.10 15.63 -15.48
CA THR A 435 2.30 15.86 -16.30
C THR A 435 3.51 15.10 -15.79
N PHE A 436 3.35 14.29 -14.74
CA PHE A 436 4.42 13.53 -14.12
C PHE A 436 5.00 12.49 -15.10
N ASP A 437 6.33 12.42 -15.14
CA ASP A 437 7.08 11.52 -16.00
C ASP A 437 8.34 11.06 -15.26
N ILE A 438 8.32 9.82 -14.77
CA ILE A 438 9.42 9.23 -14.02
C ILE A 438 10.70 9.07 -14.86
N SER A 439 10.59 8.98 -16.20
CA SER A 439 11.77 8.83 -17.07
C SER A 439 12.70 10.05 -17.06
N LYS A 440 12.18 11.20 -16.61
CA LYS A 440 12.92 12.46 -16.47
C LYS A 440 13.52 12.66 -15.08
N LEU A 441 13.43 11.65 -14.23
CA LEU A 441 13.96 11.70 -12.87
C LEU A 441 15.46 11.98 -12.90
N ARG A 442 15.88 13.00 -12.14
CA ARG A 442 17.28 13.43 -12.08
C ARG A 442 18.12 12.68 -11.05
N TYR A 443 17.50 12.10 -10.02
CA TYR A 443 18.15 11.44 -8.90
C TYR A 443 17.47 10.10 -8.65
N GLY A 444 18.21 9.00 -8.76
CA GLY A 444 17.71 7.64 -8.57
C GLY A 444 17.31 7.36 -7.14
N LYS A 445 17.87 8.09 -6.16
CA LYS A 445 17.44 8.05 -4.77
C LYS A 445 17.05 9.43 -4.26
N ILE A 446 15.87 9.53 -3.68
CA ILE A 446 15.35 10.68 -2.96
C ILE A 446 15.33 10.30 -1.48
N ILE A 447 16.23 10.89 -0.70
CA ILE A 447 16.45 10.53 0.70
C ILE A 447 15.88 11.64 1.59
N LEU A 448 14.87 11.31 2.40
CA LEU A 448 14.28 12.23 3.37
C LEU A 448 15.11 12.21 4.66
N MET A 449 15.83 13.30 4.92
CA MET A 449 16.72 13.44 6.07
C MET A 449 16.19 14.53 7.01
N THR A 450 15.23 14.14 7.85
CA THR A 450 14.56 15.00 8.84
C THR A 450 15.03 14.67 10.26
N ASP A 451 14.83 15.59 11.19
CA ASP A 451 15.22 15.38 12.58
C ASP A 451 14.43 14.24 13.27
N ALA A 452 15.06 13.61 14.25
CA ALA A 452 14.49 12.50 15.03
C ALA A 452 13.57 12.97 16.17
N ASP A 453 12.77 14.01 15.89
CA ASP A 453 11.83 14.61 16.83
C ASP A 453 10.40 14.65 16.26
N VAL A 454 9.48 15.28 17.00
CA VAL A 454 8.06 15.38 16.61
C VAL A 454 7.85 16.26 15.39
N ASP A 455 8.69 17.28 15.17
CA ASP A 455 8.57 18.22 14.06
C ASP A 455 9.14 17.60 12.77
N GLY A 456 10.28 16.92 12.85
CA GLY A 456 10.86 16.14 11.76
C GLY A 456 9.94 15.00 11.31
N ALA A 457 9.32 14.27 12.26
CA ALA A 457 8.31 13.27 11.93
C ALA A 457 7.08 13.86 11.21
N HIS A 458 6.67 15.07 11.60
CA HIS A 458 5.57 15.77 10.94
C HIS A 458 5.95 16.24 9.52
N ILE A 459 7.14 16.82 9.33
CA ILE A 459 7.65 17.21 8.01
C ILE A 459 7.77 16.00 7.10
N ARG A 460 8.33 14.89 7.60
CA ARG A 460 8.42 13.63 6.87
C ARG A 460 7.03 13.15 6.42
N THR A 461 6.03 13.21 7.30
CA THR A 461 4.65 12.85 6.96
C THR A 461 4.07 13.74 5.85
N LEU A 462 4.35 15.04 5.88
CA LEU A 462 3.89 15.99 4.86
C LEU A 462 4.56 15.74 3.50
N ILE A 463 5.87 15.44 3.48
CA ILE A 463 6.60 15.09 2.25
C ILE A 463 6.07 13.77 1.69
N LEU A 464 5.93 12.74 2.53
CA LEU A 464 5.41 11.44 2.11
C LEU A 464 3.99 11.55 1.56
N THR A 465 3.15 12.38 2.17
CA THR A 465 1.80 12.66 1.68
C THR A 465 1.86 13.34 0.30
N PHE A 466 2.76 14.31 0.12
CA PHE A 466 2.97 14.95 -1.18
C PHE A 466 3.43 13.97 -2.27
N LEU A 467 4.44 13.15 -1.98
CA LEU A 467 4.94 12.14 -2.91
C LEU A 467 3.85 11.10 -3.20
N TYR A 468 3.16 10.61 -2.18
CA TYR A 468 2.06 9.65 -2.33
C TYR A 468 0.92 10.18 -3.20
N ARG A 469 0.54 11.47 -3.05
CA ARG A 469 -0.60 12.02 -3.79
C ARG A 469 -0.29 12.43 -5.22
N TYR A 470 0.92 12.90 -5.51
CA TYR A 470 1.23 13.50 -6.81
C TYR A 470 2.41 12.89 -7.56
N MET A 471 3.14 11.97 -6.93
CA MET A 471 4.34 11.31 -7.48
C MET A 471 4.46 9.85 -6.98
N ILE A 472 3.33 9.15 -6.88
CA ILE A 472 3.25 7.83 -6.25
C ILE A 472 4.19 6.80 -6.90
N ASP A 473 4.42 6.93 -8.20
CA ASP A 473 5.32 6.07 -8.97
C ASP A 473 6.76 6.09 -8.43
N LEU A 474 7.22 7.20 -7.83
CA LEU A 474 8.54 7.26 -7.17
C LEU A 474 8.62 6.32 -5.97
N ILE A 475 7.50 6.12 -5.27
CA ILE A 475 7.41 5.21 -4.13
C ILE A 475 7.39 3.77 -4.63
N TYR A 476 6.58 3.47 -5.66
CA TYR A 476 6.48 2.12 -6.22
C TYR A 476 7.75 1.66 -6.92
N ALA A 477 8.45 2.55 -7.61
CA ALA A 477 9.75 2.28 -8.20
C ALA A 477 10.90 2.19 -7.16
N GLY A 478 10.61 2.42 -5.87
CA GLY A 478 11.59 2.31 -4.79
C GLY A 478 12.61 3.45 -4.78
N ASN A 479 12.31 4.63 -5.33
CA ASN A 479 13.22 5.77 -5.35
C ASN A 479 13.20 6.60 -4.07
N VAL A 480 12.22 6.41 -3.17
CA VAL A 480 12.04 7.22 -1.96
C VAL A 480 12.56 6.47 -0.73
N TYR A 481 13.48 7.09 0.00
CA TYR A 481 14.15 6.55 1.18
C TYR A 481 14.02 7.50 2.36
N ILE A 482 14.16 6.97 3.57
CA ILE A 482 14.23 7.76 4.80
C ILE A 482 15.60 7.52 5.41
N ALA A 483 16.32 8.60 5.73
CA ALA A 483 17.58 8.50 6.45
C ALA A 483 17.31 8.12 7.92
N CYS A 484 18.15 7.23 8.46
CA CYS A 484 18.08 6.77 9.84
C CYS A 484 19.34 7.20 10.60
N PRO A 485 19.41 8.46 11.07
CA PRO A 485 20.55 8.92 11.87
C PRO A 485 20.61 8.21 13.24
N PRO A 486 21.79 8.12 13.86
CA PRO A 486 21.94 7.51 15.18
C PRO A 486 21.26 8.36 16.27
N LEU A 487 20.69 7.68 17.27
CA LEU A 487 20.05 8.35 18.42
C LEU A 487 21.08 8.72 19.49
N TYR A 488 22.14 7.93 19.61
CA TYR A 488 23.14 8.08 20.66
C TYR A 488 24.56 8.01 20.12
N LYS A 489 25.43 8.79 20.75
CA LYS A 489 26.88 8.70 20.62
C LYS A 489 27.46 8.35 21.99
N VAL A 490 28.16 7.22 22.07
CA VAL A 490 28.87 6.78 23.26
C VAL A 490 30.36 6.96 23.01
N ALA A 491 31.02 7.80 23.82
CA ALA A 491 32.44 8.07 23.70
C ALA A 491 33.19 7.55 24.93
N SER A 492 34.26 6.78 24.71
CA SER A 492 35.18 6.33 25.76
C SER A 492 36.62 6.58 25.32
N GLY A 493 37.24 7.62 25.89
CA GLY A 493 38.57 8.09 25.46
C GLY A 493 38.56 8.52 23.99
N LYS A 494 39.27 7.79 23.13
CA LYS A 494 39.31 8.01 21.67
C LYS A 494 38.29 7.16 20.90
N GLN A 495 37.67 6.16 21.53
CA GLN A 495 36.71 5.29 20.89
C GLN A 495 35.33 5.95 20.89
N ILE A 496 34.70 6.02 19.72
CA ILE A 496 33.33 6.51 19.53
C ILE A 496 32.51 5.37 18.96
N VAL A 497 31.35 5.12 19.55
CA VAL A 497 30.38 4.13 19.07
C VAL A 497 29.02 4.81 18.96
N TYR A 498 28.34 4.61 17.84
CA TYR A 498 27.00 5.10 17.59
C TYR A 498 25.97 4.00 17.88
N ALA A 499 24.82 4.37 18.42
CA ALA A 499 23.69 3.47 18.60
C ALA A 499 22.42 4.10 18.02
N TYR A 500 21.69 3.31 17.25
CA TYR A 500 20.49 3.71 16.50
C TYR A 500 19.20 3.42 17.25
N ASN A 501 19.25 2.55 18.25
CA ASN A 501 18.12 2.22 19.12
C ASN A 501 18.57 1.96 20.57
N ASP A 502 17.59 1.87 21.48
CA ASP A 502 17.86 1.66 22.91
C ASP A 502 18.49 0.29 23.22
N LEU A 503 18.26 -0.72 22.37
CA LEU A 503 18.83 -2.06 22.55
C LEU A 503 20.33 -2.05 22.23
N GLU A 504 20.72 -1.45 21.11
CA GLU A 504 22.12 -1.22 20.75
C GLU A 504 22.84 -0.41 21.80
N LEU A 505 22.20 0.65 22.32
CA LEU A 505 22.77 1.43 23.43
C LEU A 505 23.05 0.52 24.63
N LYS A 506 22.07 -0.31 25.05
CA LYS A 506 22.28 -1.25 26.17
C LYS A 506 23.43 -2.23 25.90
N ASN A 507 23.55 -2.74 24.68
CA ASN A 507 24.62 -3.67 24.32
C ASN A 507 26.00 -2.99 24.38
N VAL A 508 26.13 -1.79 23.82
CA VAL A 508 27.36 -0.99 23.86
C VAL A 508 27.75 -0.64 25.28
N LEU A 509 26.79 -0.20 26.10
CA LEU A 509 27.02 0.09 27.51
C LEU A 509 27.39 -1.17 28.30
N GLY A 510 26.78 -2.32 28.00
CA GLY A 510 27.12 -3.61 28.61
C GLY A 510 28.58 -3.99 28.37
N GLN A 511 29.06 -3.89 27.13
CA GLN A 511 30.46 -4.16 26.78
C GLN A 511 31.42 -3.18 27.45
N MET A 512 31.13 -1.87 27.41
CA MET A 512 32.00 -0.87 28.03
C MET A 512 32.09 -1.02 29.55
N ASN A 513 31.00 -1.43 30.20
CA ASN A 513 31.00 -1.73 31.64
C ASN A 513 31.80 -3.00 31.98
N GLN A 514 31.70 -4.06 31.16
CA GLN A 514 32.55 -5.25 31.32
C GLN A 514 34.05 -4.90 31.21
N ASP A 515 34.40 -3.98 30.31
CA ASP A 515 35.76 -3.48 30.13
C ASP A 515 36.21 -2.46 31.21
N ASN A 516 35.37 -2.12 32.20
CA ASN A 516 35.60 -1.05 33.19
C ASN A 516 35.99 0.31 32.56
N LYS A 517 35.50 0.59 31.35
CA LYS A 517 35.79 1.84 30.62
C LYS A 517 34.86 2.96 31.09
N LYS A 518 35.42 4.13 31.38
CA LYS A 518 34.62 5.36 31.57
C LYS A 518 34.09 5.84 30.22
N TYR A 519 32.81 6.16 30.15
CA TYR A 519 32.17 6.65 28.93
C TYR A 519 31.28 7.87 29.19
N THR A 520 31.03 8.63 28.13
CA THR A 520 30.05 9.73 28.08
C THR A 520 29.02 9.42 27.00
N ILE A 521 27.75 9.67 27.29
CA ILE A 521 26.64 9.46 26.35
C ILE A 521 26.13 10.84 25.92
N GLN A 522 26.06 11.06 24.61
CA GLN A 522 25.36 12.18 24.00
C GLN A 522 24.14 11.63 23.26
N ARG A 523 22.96 12.19 23.52
CA ARG A 523 21.75 11.90 22.76
C ARG A 523 21.56 12.98 21.72
N TYR A 524 21.42 12.61 20.46
CA TYR A 524 21.11 13.56 19.39
C TYR A 524 19.63 13.90 19.41
N LYS A 525 19.31 15.19 19.29
CA LYS A 525 17.92 15.66 19.12
C LYS A 525 17.60 16.10 17.70
N GLY A 526 18.61 16.61 16.98
CA GLY A 526 18.49 17.03 15.60
C GLY A 526 19.80 16.86 14.84
N LEU A 527 19.70 16.80 13.52
CA LEU A 527 20.83 16.60 12.60
C LEU A 527 21.83 17.75 12.66
N GLY A 528 21.37 18.96 13.02
CA GLY A 528 22.24 20.12 13.21
C GLY A 528 23.23 20.01 14.37
N GLU A 529 23.06 19.04 15.28
CA GLU A 529 24.00 18.77 16.36
C GLU A 529 25.19 17.89 15.92
N MET A 530 25.11 17.32 14.71
CA MET A 530 26.16 16.51 14.11
C MET A 530 27.08 17.39 13.27
N ASN A 531 28.39 17.18 13.43
CA ASN A 531 29.35 17.81 12.51
C ASN A 531 29.32 17.10 11.13
N PRO A 532 29.88 17.71 10.07
CA PRO A 532 29.83 17.14 8.72
C PRO A 532 30.40 15.72 8.61
N GLU A 533 31.49 15.44 9.32
CA GLU A 533 32.16 14.13 9.33
C GLU A 533 31.27 13.05 9.96
N GLN A 534 30.65 13.34 11.09
CA GLN A 534 29.72 12.43 11.76
C GLN A 534 28.52 12.14 10.87
N LEU A 535 27.96 13.17 10.24
CA LEU A 535 26.80 13.02 9.37
C LEU A 535 27.13 12.17 8.13
N TRP A 536 28.34 12.32 7.58
CA TRP A 536 28.86 11.44 6.54
C TRP A 536 28.95 10.00 7.03
N GLU A 537 29.76 9.74 8.07
CA GLU A 537 30.08 8.39 8.55
C GLU A 537 28.85 7.59 9.01
N THR A 538 27.80 8.24 9.52
CA THR A 538 26.68 7.52 10.13
C THR A 538 25.42 7.43 9.27
N THR A 539 25.28 8.30 8.26
CA THR A 539 23.97 8.53 7.63
C THR A 539 24.03 8.84 6.14
N MET A 540 25.11 9.45 5.64
CA MET A 540 25.21 9.82 4.22
C MET A 540 26.18 8.94 3.42
N ASN A 541 27.11 8.25 4.07
CA ASN A 541 28.02 7.33 3.40
C ASN A 541 27.25 6.09 2.88
N PRO A 542 27.37 5.73 1.59
CA PRO A 542 26.74 4.53 1.06
C PRO A 542 27.36 3.21 1.54
N ASP A 543 28.64 3.24 1.93
CA ASP A 543 29.39 2.11 2.50
C ASP A 543 29.24 2.05 4.03
#